data_AF-A0A7S4W4R9-F1
#
_entry.id   AF-A0A7S4W4R9-F1
#
_cell.length_a   1.000
_cell.length_b   1.000
_cell.length_c   1.000
_cell.angle_alpha   90.00
_cell.angle_beta   90.00
_cell.angle_gamma   90.00
#
_symmetry.space_group_name_H-M   'P 1'
#
loop_
_entity.id
_entity.type
_entity.pdbx_description
1 polymer ?
#
loop_
_entity_poly.entity_id
_entity_poly.type
_entity_poly.pdbx_seq_one_letter_code
_entity_poly.pdbx_strand_id
1 'polypeptide(L)'
;KGKGKGKGGAAEGKGSQERVASRHMVPTPLGLSFCAAFEELDPELSRPPIRAFMEQQVQQIADGLLDKDEVVGQNLERFHGKFHAFRDQLWRLERFFTGRDQQLGPADSARGGRGGGRRGGRGGAGGGGGGRCA
;
A
#
# COMPACT_ATOMS: atom_id res chain seq x y z
N LYS A 1 -53.80 -2.53 -43.74
CA LYS A 1 -52.74 -3.21 -42.94
C LYS A 1 -51.86 -2.15 -42.31
N GLY A 2 -51.85 -2.02 -40.99
CA GLY A 2 -51.02 -1.06 -40.27
C GLY A 2 -51.26 -1.15 -38.77
N LYS A 3 -50.62 -2.13 -38.10
CA LYS A 3 -50.57 -2.21 -36.65
C LYS A 3 -49.20 -1.70 -36.20
N GLY A 4 -49.10 -0.41 -35.93
CA GLY A 4 -47.98 0.18 -35.18
C GLY A 4 -48.17 -0.15 -33.70
N LYS A 5 -47.32 -1.02 -33.16
CA LYS A 5 -47.35 -1.41 -31.75
C LYS A 5 -46.23 -0.64 -31.05
N GLY A 6 -46.61 0.34 -30.24
CA GLY A 6 -45.70 1.03 -29.34
C GLY A 6 -45.11 0.05 -28.31
N LYS A 7 -43.83 0.26 -27.98
CA LYS A 7 -43.22 -0.17 -26.73
C LYS A 7 -42.38 0.99 -26.22
N GLY A 8 -42.87 1.62 -25.16
CA GLY A 8 -42.05 2.49 -24.32
C GLY A 8 -41.14 1.68 -23.41
N GLY A 9 -40.28 2.40 -22.70
CA GLY A 9 -39.80 2.00 -21.39
C GLY A 9 -38.32 1.64 -21.31
N ALA A 10 -37.55 2.62 -20.81
CA ALA A 10 -36.36 2.48 -19.97
C ALA A 10 -35.14 1.73 -20.55
N ALA A 11 -34.20 2.50 -21.09
CA ALA A 11 -32.79 2.17 -20.94
C ALA A 11 -32.25 3.09 -19.83
N GLU A 12 -32.15 2.52 -18.63
CA GLU A 12 -31.46 3.11 -17.48
C GLU A 12 -30.08 3.59 -17.91
N GLY A 13 -29.79 4.87 -17.63
CA GLY A 13 -28.45 5.40 -17.73
C GLY A 13 -27.54 4.57 -16.83
N LYS A 14 -26.62 3.82 -17.44
CA LYS A 14 -25.44 3.30 -16.74
C LYS A 14 -24.59 4.48 -16.30
N GLY A 15 -24.98 5.09 -15.18
CA GLY A 15 -24.06 5.86 -14.36
C GLY A 15 -22.93 4.90 -14.00
N SER A 16 -21.79 5.06 -14.64
CA SER A 16 -20.54 4.56 -14.11
C SER A 16 -20.38 5.27 -12.77
N GLN A 17 -20.81 4.62 -11.70
CA GLN A 17 -20.43 5.03 -10.36
C GLN A 17 -18.92 4.86 -10.29
N GLU A 18 -18.20 5.94 -10.60
CA GLU A 18 -16.83 6.13 -10.24
C GLU A 18 -16.77 5.90 -8.73
N ARG A 19 -16.27 4.72 -8.32
CA ARG A 19 -16.06 4.42 -6.91
C ARG A 19 -15.15 5.52 -6.39
N VAL A 20 -15.68 6.36 -5.51
CA VAL A 20 -14.89 7.30 -4.71
C VAL A 20 -13.74 6.50 -4.13
N ALA A 21 -12.51 6.86 -4.50
CA ALA A 21 -11.32 6.20 -4.00
C ALA A 21 -11.38 6.23 -2.46
N SER A 22 -11.43 5.05 -1.84
CA SER A 22 -11.48 4.95 -0.38
C SER A 22 -10.20 5.55 0.20
N ARG A 23 -10.31 6.32 1.29
CA ARG A 23 -9.14 6.89 1.98
C ARG A 23 -8.46 5.76 2.76
N HIS A 24 -7.44 5.15 2.16
CA HIS A 24 -6.61 4.12 2.78
C HIS A 24 -5.16 4.57 2.80
N MET A 25 -4.41 4.13 3.82
CA MET A 25 -2.99 4.43 3.95
C MET A 25 -2.18 3.47 3.11
N VAL A 26 -1.43 3.99 2.14
CA VAL A 26 -0.45 3.23 1.34
C VAL A 26 0.95 3.61 1.82
N PRO A 27 1.73 2.68 2.40
CA PRO A 27 3.06 3.01 2.89
C PRO A 27 4.03 3.26 1.74
N THR A 28 4.87 4.28 1.89
CA THR A 28 5.93 4.56 0.91
C THR A 28 7.05 3.53 1.03
N PRO A 29 7.84 3.30 -0.03
CA PRO A 29 9.00 2.39 0.04
C PRO A 29 10.02 2.79 1.10
N LEU A 30 10.21 4.09 1.32
CA LEU A 30 11.01 4.61 2.42
C LEU A 30 10.40 4.26 3.79
N GLY A 31 9.10 4.45 3.96
CA GLY A 31 8.38 4.10 5.19
C GLY A 31 8.48 2.60 5.51
N LEU A 32 8.34 1.73 4.50
CA LEU A 32 8.55 0.28 4.66
C LEU A 32 9.98 -0.06 5.07
N SER A 33 10.97 0.67 4.55
CA SER A 33 12.38 0.47 4.91
C SER A 33 12.65 0.86 6.35
N PHE A 34 12.07 1.98 6.83
CA PHE A 34 12.14 2.34 8.24
C PHE A 34 11.48 1.32 9.15
N CYS A 35 10.24 0.91 8.85
CA CYS A 35 9.56 -0.09 9.68
C CYS A 35 10.37 -1.39 9.79
N ALA A 36 10.93 -1.88 8.68
CA ALA A 36 11.77 -3.08 8.69
C ALA A 36 13.10 -2.88 9.45
N ALA A 37 13.73 -1.70 9.31
CA ALA A 37 14.96 -1.37 10.02
C ALA A 37 14.77 -1.32 11.54
N PHE A 38 13.71 -0.63 12.00
CA PHE A 38 13.38 -0.55 13.42
C PHE A 38 12.98 -1.92 14.00
N GLU A 39 12.21 -2.73 13.26
CA GLU A 39 11.89 -4.10 13.68
C GLU A 39 13.13 -5.00 13.81
N GLU A 40 14.19 -4.77 13.01
CA GLU A 40 15.42 -5.56 13.12
C GLU A 40 16.30 -5.16 14.30
N LEU A 41 16.40 -3.86 14.61
CA LEU A 41 17.23 -3.39 15.72
C LEU A 41 16.54 -3.51 17.07
N ASP A 42 15.34 -2.92 17.19
CA ASP A 42 14.58 -2.88 18.42
C ASP A 42 13.07 -2.85 18.10
N PRO A 43 12.41 -4.03 18.04
CA PRO A 43 10.97 -4.13 17.81
C PRO A 43 10.14 -3.34 18.81
N GLU A 44 10.67 -3.03 19.99
CA GLU A 44 9.92 -2.26 20.97
C GLU A 44 9.69 -0.82 20.50
N LEU A 45 10.58 -0.26 19.66
CA LEU A 45 10.46 1.09 19.12
C LEU A 45 9.37 1.21 18.03
N SER A 46 9.06 0.14 17.32
CA SER A 46 8.00 0.09 16.29
C SER A 46 6.64 -0.33 16.84
N ARG A 47 6.63 -1.06 17.97
CA ARG A 47 5.41 -1.65 18.53
C ARG A 47 4.65 -0.68 19.44
N PRO A 48 3.30 -0.67 19.39
CA PRO A 48 2.47 0.20 20.24
C PRO A 48 2.66 0.12 21.77
N PRO A 49 3.02 -1.02 22.40
CA PRO A 49 2.98 -1.15 23.86
C PRO A 49 3.84 -0.14 24.63
N ILE A 50 5.05 0.19 24.13
CA ILE A 50 5.91 1.16 24.83
C ILE A 50 5.24 2.53 24.90
N ARG A 51 4.60 2.95 23.80
CA ARG A 51 3.89 4.22 23.73
C ARG A 51 2.61 4.20 24.56
N ALA A 52 1.86 3.10 24.52
CA ALA A 52 0.67 2.93 25.35
C ALA A 52 1.00 3.03 26.85
N PHE A 53 2.11 2.43 27.28
CA PHE A 53 2.60 2.54 28.65
C PHE A 53 2.97 3.98 29.04
N MET A 54 3.61 4.75 28.14
CA MET A 54 3.89 6.17 28.37
C MET A 54 2.60 6.99 28.52
N GLU A 55 1.61 6.76 27.67
CA GLU A 55 0.32 7.46 27.73
C GLU A 55 -0.47 7.12 29.00
N GLN A 56 -0.39 5.87 29.49
CA GLN A 56 -0.93 5.49 30.79
C GLN A 56 -0.26 6.22 31.95
N GLN A 57 1.07 6.37 31.93
CA GLN A 57 1.77 7.16 32.95
C GLN A 57 1.34 8.63 32.92
N VAL A 58 1.14 9.21 31.74
CA VAL A 58 0.60 10.58 31.61
C VAL A 58 -0.80 10.68 32.22
N GLN A 59 -1.65 9.68 32.02
CA GLN A 59 -2.96 9.62 32.66
C GLN A 59 -2.84 9.54 34.19
N GLN A 60 -1.94 8.71 34.72
CA GLN A 60 -1.70 8.56 36.16
C GLN A 60 -1.16 9.84 36.80
N ILE A 61 -0.35 10.63 36.09
CA ILE A 61 0.05 11.98 36.54
C ILE A 61 -1.17 12.90 36.64
N ALA A 62 -2.06 12.86 35.64
CA ALA A 62 -3.28 13.67 35.66
C ALA A 62 -4.22 13.29 36.82
N ASP A 63 -4.25 12.00 37.19
CA ASP A 63 -4.99 11.50 38.33
C ASP A 63 -4.30 11.76 39.68
N GLY A 64 -3.09 12.34 39.67
CA GLY A 64 -2.29 12.63 40.87
C GLY A 64 -1.66 11.40 41.53
N LEU A 65 -1.56 10.28 40.80
CA LEU A 65 -1.01 9.01 41.29
C LEU A 65 0.50 8.89 41.12
N LEU A 66 1.08 9.60 40.16
CA LEU A 66 2.52 9.61 39.87
C LEU A 66 3.07 11.02 39.82
N ASP A 67 4.34 11.16 40.21
CA ASP A 67 5.07 12.41 40.07
C ASP A 67 5.60 12.58 38.63
N LYS A 68 5.45 13.79 38.09
CA LYS A 68 5.85 14.11 36.72
C LYS A 68 7.35 13.98 36.52
N ASP A 69 8.15 14.52 37.44
CA ASP A 69 9.60 14.61 37.25
C ASP A 69 10.23 13.22 37.36
N GLU A 70 9.69 12.36 38.22
CA GLU A 70 10.05 10.94 38.28
C GLU A 70 9.77 10.22 36.96
N VAL A 71 8.54 10.32 36.44
CA VAL A 71 8.14 9.66 35.18
C VAL A 71 8.98 10.15 34.00
N VAL A 72 9.25 11.45 33.92
CA VAL A 72 10.09 12.01 32.85
C VAL A 72 11.51 11.48 32.94
N GLY A 73 12.11 11.46 34.14
CA GLY A 73 13.44 10.90 34.36
C GLY A 73 13.56 9.44 33.91
N GLN A 74 12.63 8.60 34.35
CA GLN A 74 12.61 7.18 33.99
C GLN A 74 12.49 6.95 32.47
N ASN A 75 11.61 7.69 31.80
CA ASN A 75 11.43 7.53 30.35
C ASN A 75 12.65 8.06 29.57
N LEU A 76 13.24 9.18 29.98
CA LEU A 76 14.45 9.69 29.34
C LEU A 76 15.61 8.70 29.47
N GLU A 77 15.85 8.15 30.66
CA GLU A 77 16.90 7.16 30.87
C GLU A 77 16.68 5.91 30.00
N ARG A 78 15.45 5.39 29.95
CA ARG A 78 15.07 4.25 29.13
C ARG A 78 15.35 4.49 27.64
N PHE A 79 14.90 5.62 27.10
CA PHE A 79 15.08 5.92 25.67
C PHE A 79 16.51 6.36 25.33
N HIS A 80 17.26 6.92 26.29
CA HIS A 80 18.68 7.21 26.14
C HIS A 80 19.48 5.91 25.91
N GLY A 81 19.24 4.88 26.72
CA GLY A 81 19.85 3.56 26.54
C GLY A 81 19.51 2.94 25.17
N LYS A 82 18.24 3.01 24.77
CA LYS A 82 17.80 2.53 23.44
C LYS A 82 18.45 3.31 22.30
N PHE A 83 18.59 4.62 22.42
CA PHE A 83 19.25 5.45 21.41
C PHE A 83 20.71 5.04 21.19
N HIS A 84 21.47 4.83 22.27
CA HIS A 84 22.84 4.38 22.16
C HIS A 84 22.96 3.00 21.50
N ALA A 85 22.15 2.04 21.94
CA ALA A 85 22.12 0.71 21.32
C ALA A 85 21.77 0.77 19.82
N PHE A 86 20.77 1.59 19.46
CA PHE A 86 20.37 1.80 18.08
C PHE A 86 21.50 2.40 17.24
N ARG A 87 22.14 3.47 17.75
CA ARG A 87 23.26 4.15 17.08
C ARG A 87 24.43 3.20 16.83
N ASP A 88 24.81 2.41 17.83
CA ASP A 88 25.97 1.52 17.76
C ASP A 88 25.77 0.38 16.73
N GLN A 89 24.52 0.11 16.36
CA GLN A 89 24.14 -0.91 15.37
C GLN A 89 23.65 -0.33 14.03
N LEU A 90 23.80 0.98 13.81
CA LEU A 90 23.27 1.67 12.64
C LEU A 90 23.81 1.10 11.31
N TRP A 91 25.06 0.64 11.29
CA TRP A 91 25.69 0.00 10.13
C TRP A 91 24.91 -1.23 9.62
N ARG A 92 24.17 -1.94 10.49
CA ARG A 92 23.33 -3.09 10.08
C ARG A 92 22.16 -2.67 9.19
N LEU A 93 21.78 -1.39 9.24
CA LEU A 93 20.62 -0.85 8.56
C LEU A 93 20.88 -0.39 7.13
N GLU A 94 22.13 -0.23 6.72
CA GLU A 94 22.50 0.25 5.38
C GLU A 94 21.82 -0.56 4.27
N ARG A 95 21.64 -1.87 4.47
CA ARG A 95 20.97 -2.76 3.52
C ARG A 95 19.50 -2.39 3.22
N PHE A 96 18.80 -1.74 4.16
CA PHE A 96 17.40 -1.37 3.97
C PHE A 96 17.24 -0.15 3.06
N PHE A 97 18.29 0.67 2.95
CA PHE A 97 18.28 1.93 2.21
C PHE A 97 19.08 1.88 0.90
N THR A 98 20.03 0.95 0.75
CA THR A 98 20.93 0.90 -0.42
C THR A 98 20.37 0.18 -1.65
N GLY A 99 19.24 -0.51 -1.55
CA GLY A 99 18.74 -1.42 -2.61
C GLY A 99 17.42 -1.04 -3.30
N ARG A 100 16.74 0.05 -2.90
CA ARG A 100 15.36 0.34 -3.38
C ARG A 100 15.15 1.67 -4.09
N ASP A 101 16.09 2.61 -4.02
CA ASP A 101 15.94 3.92 -4.67
C ASP A 101 15.97 3.83 -6.21
N GLN A 102 16.53 2.75 -6.77
CA GLN A 102 16.64 2.54 -8.22
C GLN A 102 15.38 1.90 -8.85
N GLN A 103 14.44 1.40 -8.04
CA GLN A 103 13.24 0.71 -8.52
C GLN A 103 11.95 1.47 -8.17
N LEU A 104 12.04 2.79 -8.04
CA LEU A 104 10.87 3.67 -8.10
C LEU A 104 10.63 4.01 -9.57
N GLY A 105 9.97 3.10 -10.29
CA GLY A 105 9.33 3.45 -11.55
C GLY A 105 8.37 4.63 -11.32
N PRO A 106 8.27 5.58 -12.25
CA PRO A 106 7.51 6.80 -12.04
C PRO A 106 6.07 6.46 -11.69
N ALA A 107 5.63 6.92 -10.52
CA ALA A 107 4.28 6.81 -10.03
C ALA A 107 3.33 7.75 -10.80
N ASP A 108 3.40 7.83 -12.13
CA ASP A 108 2.54 8.69 -12.97
C ASP A 108 2.63 8.31 -14.47
N SER A 109 2.07 7.18 -14.89
CA SER A 109 1.72 6.97 -16.31
C SER A 109 0.77 5.79 -16.52
N ALA A 110 -0.51 5.99 -16.23
CA ALA A 110 -1.59 5.21 -16.85
C ALA A 110 -2.85 6.07 -17.01
N ARG A 111 -2.70 7.25 -17.61
CA ARG A 111 -3.81 8.02 -18.19
C ARG A 111 -3.53 8.19 -19.68
N GLY A 112 -4.28 7.49 -20.53
CA GLY A 112 -4.27 7.69 -21.99
C GLY A 112 -4.35 6.39 -22.78
N GLY A 113 -5.53 6.04 -23.26
CA GLY A 113 -5.79 4.79 -23.95
C GLY A 113 -5.34 4.74 -25.42
N ARG A 114 -5.23 3.50 -25.91
CA ARG A 114 -5.50 3.04 -27.28
C ARG A 114 -6.08 1.63 -27.10
N GLY A 115 -7.35 1.34 -27.40
CA GLY A 115 -8.02 1.65 -28.65
C GLY A 115 -7.58 0.62 -29.70
N GLY A 116 -8.14 -0.58 -29.68
CA GLY A 116 -7.81 -1.64 -30.63
C GLY A 116 -8.59 -2.92 -30.40
N GLY A 117 -9.88 -2.91 -30.74
CA GLY A 117 -10.72 -4.10 -30.68
C GLY A 117 -10.36 -5.14 -31.75
N ARG A 118 -10.56 -6.41 -31.44
CA ARG A 118 -10.93 -7.42 -32.44
C ARG A 118 -12.00 -8.35 -31.87
N ARG A 119 -13.23 -8.08 -32.32
CA ARG A 119 -14.30 -9.08 -32.46
C ARG A 119 -13.88 -10.11 -33.50
N GLY A 120 -14.24 -11.36 -33.23
CA GLY A 120 -14.96 -12.17 -34.21
C GLY A 120 -14.13 -13.09 -35.10
N GLY A 121 -14.42 -14.40 -34.95
CA GLY A 121 -14.99 -15.13 -36.08
C GLY A 121 -14.06 -15.97 -36.95
N ARG A 122 -14.16 -17.29 -36.76
CA ARG A 122 -14.55 -18.28 -37.78
C ARG A 122 -13.62 -18.50 -38.99
N GLY A 123 -13.12 -19.72 -39.11
CA GLY A 123 -12.60 -20.35 -40.34
C GLY A 123 -11.59 -21.42 -39.95
N GLY A 124 -11.79 -22.72 -40.18
CA GLY A 124 -12.29 -23.37 -41.39
C GLY A 124 -11.12 -24.20 -41.94
N ALA A 125 -10.88 -25.38 -41.35
CA ALA A 125 -9.82 -26.28 -41.75
C ALA A 125 -10.32 -27.31 -42.76
N GLY A 126 -9.56 -27.51 -43.84
CA GLY A 126 -9.60 -28.73 -44.65
C GLY A 126 -10.22 -28.58 -46.04
N GLY A 127 -9.44 -28.05 -46.99
CA GLY A 127 -9.67 -28.22 -48.42
C GLY A 127 -8.50 -28.98 -49.04
N GLY A 128 -8.78 -30.15 -49.62
CA GLY A 128 -7.82 -30.96 -50.36
C GLY A 128 -7.73 -30.60 -51.85
N GLY A 129 -6.76 -31.22 -52.53
CA GLY A 129 -6.63 -31.20 -54.00
C GLY A 129 -5.17 -31.22 -54.45
N GLY A 130 -4.74 -32.34 -55.04
CA GLY A 130 -3.34 -32.69 -55.34
C GLY A 130 -2.83 -32.30 -56.74
N GLY A 131 -1.67 -32.87 -57.12
CA GLY A 131 -1.26 -32.93 -58.53
C GLY A 131 0.23 -32.96 -58.87
N ARG A 132 0.81 -34.18 -58.91
CA ARG A 132 1.70 -34.75 -59.95
C ARG A 132 3.21 -34.39 -60.09
N CYS A 133 3.89 -35.38 -60.69
CA CYS A 133 5.25 -35.47 -61.29
C CYS A 133 6.34 -35.91 -60.28
N ALA A 134 7.12 -36.99 -60.48
CA ALA A 134 7.34 -37.93 -61.58
C ALA A 134 7.74 -39.31 -61.00
#